data_AF-A0A932RT14-F1
#
_entry.id   AF-A0A932RT14-F1
#
_cell.length_a   1.000
_cell.length_b   1.000
_cell.length_c   1.000
_cell.angle_alpha   90.00
_cell.angle_beta   90.00
_cell.angle_gamma   90.00
#
_symmetry.space_group_name_H-M   'P 1'
#
loop_
_entity.id
_entity.type
_entity.pdbx_description
1 polymer ?
#
loop_
_entity_poly.entity_id
_entity_poly.type
_entity_poly.pdbx_seq_one_letter_code
_entity_poly.pdbx_strand_id
1 'polypeptide(L)'
;MTGLPQPPRDGAEQRRYPQREFPYRQLRAENARRGRDEPEYELADTGVLADDRFFDVDVSYAKAGPEDVCLRIAAANCGPDPAPLHVLPQIWFRNTWSWGSAEPAPRLSRVGGAVHCEHPVLGEYWLAAAAAVPILVTGNDTNAVRLFGADRNVAPYTKDGINDHVVSGAASVDPSGVGTRAAYWYRWDAAQPGQTVTAQLRLTRHRSRWTSFGPGFEETLRRREAEAAEFYAGLLPGSLTETERVVARRGFGDVNPPVQAWAALRVFQIDAARTGRPDRTFLVRIFGKLLLNFSWWVNRKDADGSNLFEGGFLGMDNISAFDRSTAVPAGCRLEQSDATSWMATYALARVTSRREDGALLLSLLAEGQLRPVLERLLDEGEFLSRYGIRSLSAAYRGGAQIDVDGVSMSIDYEPAESRSGLFGGNSNWRGPVWLPVNVMLAEALARYGAFFGPGWRVDLPTGSGNLMPLTEVAEDLERRLVALFLPDLDGHRPGDPRDVGTGPLWSAHPTFSEYFHGDTGQGLGASHQTGWTALVAALLTTR
;
A
#
# COMPACT_ATOMS: atom_id res chain seq x y z
N MET A 1 30.82 16.85 -19.38
CA MET A 1 30.40 15.45 -19.53
C MET A 1 30.37 14.83 -18.15
N THR A 2 29.23 14.95 -17.47
CA THR A 2 28.97 14.29 -16.18
C THR A 2 28.86 12.79 -16.48
N GLY A 3 29.70 11.98 -15.86
CA GLY A 3 29.60 10.52 -15.97
C GLY A 3 28.22 10.11 -15.48
N LEU A 4 27.51 9.30 -16.28
CA LEU A 4 26.29 8.66 -15.82
C LEU A 4 26.59 7.93 -14.51
N PRO A 5 25.73 8.04 -13.48
CA PRO A 5 25.93 7.31 -12.23
C PRO A 5 26.07 5.82 -12.54
N GLN A 6 27.04 5.17 -11.90
CA GLN A 6 27.19 3.72 -11.97
C GLN A 6 25.85 3.07 -11.64
N PRO A 7 25.37 2.11 -12.44
CA PRO A 7 24.15 1.40 -12.10
C PRO A 7 24.32 0.74 -10.72
N PRO A 8 23.25 0.67 -9.92
CA PRO A 8 23.30 0.03 -8.61
C PRO A 8 23.78 -1.41 -8.75
N ARG A 9 24.48 -1.92 -7.71
CA ARG A 9 24.86 -3.34 -7.67
C ARG A 9 23.62 -4.21 -7.73
N ASP A 10 23.75 -5.34 -8.41
CA ASP A 10 22.68 -6.29 -8.67
C ASP A 10 21.90 -6.65 -7.39
N GLY A 11 20.61 -6.31 -7.34
CA GLY A 11 19.71 -6.65 -6.23
C GLY A 11 19.66 -5.65 -5.06
N ALA A 12 20.30 -4.48 -5.14
CA ALA A 12 20.22 -3.44 -4.13
C ALA A 12 19.12 -2.40 -4.41
N GLU A 13 18.35 -2.04 -3.38
CA GLU A 13 17.52 -0.82 -3.39
C GLU A 13 18.44 0.39 -3.18
N GLN A 14 18.75 1.11 -4.25
CA GLN A 14 19.50 2.36 -4.17
C GLN A 14 18.58 3.52 -3.80
N ARG A 15 18.91 4.22 -2.71
CA ARG A 15 18.15 5.35 -2.18
C ARG A 15 19.04 6.59 -2.12
N ARG A 16 18.53 7.73 -2.62
CA ARG A 16 19.25 9.01 -2.58
C ARG A 16 18.80 9.86 -1.42
N TYR A 17 19.75 10.33 -0.61
CA TYR A 17 19.49 11.22 0.53
C TYR A 17 20.27 12.52 0.40
N PRO A 18 19.64 13.70 0.43
CA PRO A 18 20.37 14.96 0.37
C PRO A 18 21.32 15.12 1.56
N GLN A 19 22.46 15.78 1.32
CA GLN A 19 23.39 16.19 2.40
C GLN A 19 22.83 17.35 3.23
N ARG A 20 21.93 18.14 2.64
CA ARG A 20 21.24 19.24 3.29
C ARG A 20 19.94 18.76 3.95
N GLU A 21 19.37 19.62 4.78
CA GLU A 21 18.04 19.39 5.37
C GLU A 21 17.01 19.03 4.29
N PHE A 22 16.23 17.97 4.55
CA PHE A 22 15.19 17.55 3.63
C PHE A 22 14.10 18.66 3.55
N PRO A 23 13.75 19.16 2.36
CA PRO A 23 13.01 20.42 2.20
C PRO A 23 11.48 20.26 2.37
N TYR A 24 11.03 19.64 3.46
CA TYR A 24 9.59 19.37 3.69
C TYR A 24 8.72 20.62 3.61
N ARG A 25 9.16 21.74 4.21
CA ARG A 25 8.38 22.98 4.22
C ARG A 25 8.25 23.58 2.82
N GLN A 26 9.34 23.57 2.05
CA GLN A 26 9.34 24.07 0.67
C GLN A 26 8.44 23.23 -0.22
N LEU A 27 8.56 21.89 -0.14
CA LEU A 27 7.71 20.96 -0.89
C LEU A 27 6.22 21.19 -0.58
N ARG A 28 5.87 21.32 0.71
CA ARG A 28 4.48 21.58 1.12
C ARG A 28 3.96 22.94 0.69
N ALA A 29 4.74 24.00 0.90
CA ALA A 29 4.33 25.37 0.60
C ALA A 29 4.17 25.59 -0.91
N GLU A 30 5.11 25.09 -1.70
CA GLU A 30 5.06 25.25 -3.15
C GLU A 30 3.95 24.41 -3.79
N ASN A 31 3.79 23.14 -3.39
CA ASN A 31 2.66 22.33 -3.88
C ASN A 31 1.29 22.86 -3.42
N ALA A 32 1.21 23.58 -2.29
CA ALA A 32 -0.02 24.26 -1.89
C ALA A 32 -0.30 25.54 -2.70
N ARG A 33 0.74 26.20 -3.22
CA ARG A 33 0.64 27.40 -4.05
C ARG A 33 0.32 27.07 -5.51
N ARG A 34 0.88 25.97 -6.01
CA ARG A 34 0.75 25.57 -7.41
C ARG A 34 -0.68 25.23 -7.79
N GLY A 35 -1.07 25.67 -8.98
CA GLY A 35 -2.34 25.32 -9.59
C GLY A 35 -2.30 23.93 -10.22
N ARG A 36 -3.46 23.46 -10.71
CA ARG A 36 -3.58 22.17 -11.41
C ARG A 36 -2.87 22.13 -12.77
N ASP A 37 -2.56 23.30 -13.33
CA ASP A 37 -1.91 23.45 -14.64
C ASP A 37 -0.37 23.41 -14.53
N GLU A 38 0.16 23.38 -13.30
CA GLU A 38 1.58 23.25 -13.02
C GLU A 38 1.89 21.80 -12.63
N PRO A 39 3.05 21.25 -13.04
CA PRO A 39 3.46 19.91 -12.58
C PRO A 39 3.69 19.90 -11.07
N GLU A 40 3.54 18.71 -10.47
CA GLU A 40 3.91 18.45 -9.09
C GLU A 40 5.34 18.93 -8.84
N TYR A 41 5.53 19.67 -7.74
CA TYR A 41 6.83 20.15 -7.35
C TYR A 41 7.57 19.04 -6.60
N GLU A 42 8.56 18.47 -7.27
CA GLU A 42 9.29 17.29 -6.84
C GLU A 42 10.56 17.65 -6.06
N LEU A 43 11.14 16.66 -5.36
CA LEU A 43 12.40 16.87 -4.63
C LEU A 43 13.52 17.41 -5.53
N ALA A 44 13.57 16.98 -6.80
CA ALA A 44 14.54 17.44 -7.78
C ALA A 44 14.45 18.96 -8.07
N ASP A 45 13.24 19.53 -7.99
CA ASP A 45 12.99 20.94 -8.29
C ASP A 45 13.39 21.88 -7.14
N THR A 46 13.68 21.32 -5.97
CA THR A 46 14.09 22.10 -4.78
C THR A 46 15.52 22.60 -4.84
N GLY A 47 16.33 22.02 -5.73
CA GLY A 47 17.78 22.25 -5.78
C GLY A 47 18.54 21.57 -4.63
N VAL A 48 17.89 20.79 -3.75
CA VAL A 48 18.56 20.12 -2.62
C VAL A 48 19.56 19.05 -3.07
N LEU A 49 19.39 18.53 -4.30
CA LEU A 49 20.27 17.55 -4.94
C LEU A 49 21.28 18.19 -5.91
N ALA A 50 21.34 19.53 -5.99
CA ALA A 50 22.28 20.22 -6.87
C ALA A 50 23.73 19.91 -6.50
N ASP A 51 24.61 19.98 -7.50
CA ASP A 51 26.05 19.69 -7.38
C ASP A 51 26.35 18.30 -6.79
N ASP A 52 25.47 17.33 -7.06
CA ASP A 52 25.56 15.95 -6.55
C ASP A 52 25.65 15.85 -5.01
N ARG A 53 25.14 16.85 -4.28
CA ARG A 53 25.20 16.93 -2.80
C ARG A 53 24.20 15.99 -2.13
N PHE A 54 24.37 14.70 -2.36
CA PHE A 54 23.60 13.62 -1.77
C PHE A 54 24.50 12.43 -1.43
N PHE A 55 23.93 11.50 -0.67
CA PHE A 55 24.47 10.16 -0.47
C PHE A 55 23.63 9.16 -1.25
N ASP A 56 24.27 8.35 -2.08
CA ASP A 56 23.67 7.13 -2.62
C ASP A 56 23.83 6.02 -1.57
N VAL A 57 22.72 5.46 -1.11
CA VAL A 57 22.68 4.44 -0.07
C VAL A 57 22.12 3.14 -0.63
N ASP A 58 22.93 2.10 -0.59
CA ASP A 58 22.57 0.74 -0.96
C ASP A 58 22.39 -0.11 0.30
N VAL A 59 21.30 -0.87 0.36
CA VAL A 59 21.04 -1.82 1.43
C VAL A 59 20.92 -3.22 0.84
N SER A 60 21.73 -4.15 1.36
CA SER A 60 21.76 -5.55 0.94
C SER A 60 21.37 -6.45 2.10
N TYR A 61 20.47 -7.40 1.82
CA TYR A 61 20.07 -8.47 2.73
C TYR A 61 20.42 -9.82 2.10
N ALA A 62 21.21 -10.63 2.80
CA ALA A 62 21.57 -11.97 2.36
C ALA A 62 21.26 -12.99 3.44
N LYS A 63 20.34 -13.91 3.13
CA LYS A 63 20.01 -15.03 4.02
C LYS A 63 21.15 -16.05 3.99
N ALA A 64 21.83 -16.24 5.13
CA ALA A 64 22.69 -17.41 5.35
C ALA A 64 21.85 -18.67 5.58
N GLY A 65 20.65 -18.48 6.14
CA GLY A 65 19.58 -19.47 6.30
C GLY A 65 18.25 -18.78 6.63
N PRO A 66 17.17 -19.54 6.89
CA PRO A 66 15.85 -18.97 7.18
C PRO A 66 15.82 -18.03 8.40
N GLU A 67 16.69 -18.29 9.37
CA GLU A 67 16.76 -17.61 10.67
C GLU A 67 18.08 -16.85 10.86
N ASP A 68 18.82 -16.60 9.78
CA ASP A 68 20.16 -16.01 9.79
C ASP A 68 20.36 -15.10 8.58
N VAL A 69 20.42 -13.79 8.81
CA VAL A 69 20.45 -12.75 7.78
C VAL A 69 21.65 -11.84 7.99
N CYS A 70 22.45 -11.71 6.94
CA CYS A 70 23.55 -10.76 6.82
C CYS A 70 23.04 -9.47 6.17
N LEU A 71 23.32 -8.32 6.79
CA LEU A 71 22.88 -7.01 6.34
C LEU A 71 24.11 -6.14 6.05
N ARG A 72 24.17 -5.53 4.87
CA ARG A 72 25.16 -4.51 4.54
C ARG A 72 24.46 -3.23 4.11
N ILE A 73 24.88 -2.11 4.69
CA ILE A 73 24.47 -0.77 4.26
C ILE A 73 25.72 -0.06 3.79
N ALA A 74 25.75 0.35 2.53
CA ALA A 74 26.84 1.10 1.92
C ALA A 74 26.32 2.49 1.54
N ALA A 75 26.99 3.54 1.98
CA ALA A 75 26.63 4.92 1.69
C ALA A 75 27.80 5.62 1.00
N ALA A 76 27.61 6.06 -0.24
CA ALA A 76 28.60 6.77 -1.03
C ALA A 76 28.33 8.28 -0.99
N ASN A 77 29.34 9.07 -0.66
CA ASN A 77 29.27 10.53 -0.80
C ASN A 77 29.44 10.89 -2.30
N CYS A 78 28.37 11.36 -2.93
CA CYS A 78 28.38 11.77 -4.34
C CYS A 78 28.80 13.23 -4.52
N GLY A 79 28.84 14.01 -3.44
CA GLY A 79 29.11 15.44 -3.47
C GLY A 79 30.60 15.77 -3.60
N PRO A 80 30.91 17.03 -3.93
CA PRO A 80 32.28 17.49 -4.16
C PRO A 80 33.09 17.71 -2.88
N ASP A 81 32.42 17.78 -1.72
CA ASP A 81 33.04 18.11 -0.43
C ASP A 81 32.89 16.96 0.58
N PRO A 82 33.80 16.84 1.56
CA PRO A 82 33.59 15.97 2.70
C PRO A 82 32.30 16.34 3.46
N ALA A 83 31.51 15.34 3.83
CA ALA A 83 30.23 15.56 4.52
C ALA A 83 30.08 14.62 5.72
N PRO A 84 29.56 15.10 6.87
CA PRO A 84 29.24 14.23 8.00
C PRO A 84 28.08 13.30 7.62
N LEU A 85 28.11 12.08 8.14
CA LEU A 85 27.06 11.09 7.92
C LEU A 85 26.77 10.30 9.20
N HIS A 86 25.49 10.21 9.53
CA HIS A 86 24.98 9.32 10.56
C HIS A 86 24.12 8.24 9.90
N VAL A 87 24.41 6.97 10.15
CA VAL A 87 23.58 5.85 9.70
C VAL A 87 23.07 5.10 10.92
N LEU A 88 21.75 4.91 10.97
CA LEU A 88 21.06 4.28 12.08
C LEU A 88 20.25 3.08 11.59
N PRO A 89 20.88 1.91 11.35
CA PRO A 89 20.16 0.68 11.05
C PRO A 89 19.32 0.30 12.27
N GLN A 90 18.02 0.05 12.05
CA GLN A 90 17.06 -0.12 13.14
C GLN A 90 16.38 -1.48 13.10
N ILE A 91 16.02 -1.95 14.29
CA ILE A 91 15.12 -3.08 14.50
C ILE A 91 13.99 -2.62 15.40
N TRP A 92 12.77 -3.01 15.08
CA TRP A 92 11.60 -2.72 15.90
C TRP A 92 10.57 -3.82 15.78
N PHE A 93 9.78 -3.98 16.83
CA PHE A 93 8.57 -4.76 16.76
C PHE A 93 7.41 -3.86 16.35
N ARG A 94 6.59 -4.36 15.43
CA ARG A 94 5.34 -3.69 15.09
C ARG A 94 4.49 -3.57 16.37
N ASN A 95 3.99 -2.37 16.63
CA ASN A 95 3.17 -2.11 17.81
C ASN A 95 1.79 -2.72 17.61
N THR A 96 1.52 -3.83 18.31
CA THR A 96 0.23 -4.51 18.38
C THR A 96 -0.35 -4.49 19.80
N TRP A 97 0.50 -4.31 20.81
CA TRP A 97 0.12 -4.31 22.23
C TRP A 97 -0.73 -3.09 22.61
N SER A 98 -0.49 -1.94 21.99
CA SER A 98 -1.30 -0.74 22.25
C SER A 98 -2.73 -0.83 21.68
N TRP A 99 -3.02 -1.85 20.86
CA TRP A 99 -4.30 -2.03 20.18
C TRP A 99 -5.26 -2.97 20.94
N GLY A 100 -4.92 -3.35 22.16
CA GLY A 100 -5.74 -4.25 22.99
C GLY A 100 -5.47 -5.74 22.77
N SER A 101 -4.32 -6.10 22.19
CA SER A 101 -3.87 -7.50 22.12
C SER A 101 -3.72 -8.10 23.52
N ALA A 102 -4.15 -9.35 23.69
CA ALA A 102 -3.95 -10.12 24.91
C ALA A 102 -2.52 -10.69 25.05
N GLU A 103 -1.73 -10.69 23.97
CA GLU A 103 -0.34 -11.15 24.01
C GLU A 103 0.58 -10.14 24.70
N PRO A 104 1.58 -10.60 25.47
CA PRO A 104 2.56 -9.71 26.07
C PRO A 104 3.36 -8.98 24.99
N ALA A 105 3.68 -7.71 25.25
CA ALA A 105 4.49 -6.92 24.33
C ALA A 105 5.88 -7.60 24.15
N PRO A 106 6.38 -7.69 22.91
CA PRO A 106 7.71 -8.19 22.65
C PRO A 106 8.76 -7.24 23.23
N ARG A 107 10.00 -7.70 23.38
CA ARG A 107 11.05 -6.99 24.11
C ARG A 107 12.36 -6.96 23.35
N LEU A 108 12.99 -5.80 23.29
CA LEU A 108 14.37 -5.61 22.88
C LEU A 108 15.20 -5.25 24.11
N SER A 109 16.38 -5.85 24.24
CA SER A 109 17.34 -5.46 25.28
C SER A 109 18.76 -5.39 24.75
N ARG A 110 19.50 -4.36 25.16
CA ARG A 110 20.92 -4.22 24.86
C ARG A 110 21.72 -5.17 25.75
N VAL A 111 22.46 -6.08 25.12
CA VAL A 111 23.29 -7.08 25.79
C VAL A 111 24.70 -7.03 25.18
N GLY A 112 25.63 -6.39 25.88
CA GLY A 112 26.97 -6.13 25.35
C GLY A 112 26.92 -5.27 24.09
N GLY A 113 27.61 -5.70 23.03
CA GLY A 113 27.64 -5.02 21.73
C GLY A 113 26.47 -5.36 20.80
N ALA A 114 25.35 -5.86 21.34
CA ALA A 114 24.25 -6.33 20.51
C ALA A 114 22.86 -6.18 21.14
N VAL A 115 21.82 -6.46 20.36
CA VAL A 115 20.41 -6.37 20.74
C VAL A 115 19.79 -7.76 20.76
N HIS A 116 19.34 -8.19 21.94
CA HIS A 116 18.53 -9.38 22.13
C HIS A 116 17.06 -9.03 21.88
N CYS A 117 16.40 -9.84 21.06
CA CYS A 117 15.02 -9.64 20.62
C CYS A 117 14.20 -10.84 21.10
N GLU A 118 13.17 -10.58 21.89
CA GLU A 118 12.27 -11.58 22.46
C GLU A 118 10.87 -11.32 21.93
N HIS A 119 10.32 -12.30 21.20
CA HIS A 119 8.95 -12.21 20.66
C HIS A 119 8.16 -13.47 21.05
N PRO A 120 6.88 -13.34 21.49
CA PRO A 120 6.07 -14.48 21.93
C PRO A 120 5.98 -15.62 20.89
N VAL A 121 5.73 -15.25 19.63
CA VAL A 121 5.64 -16.21 18.50
C VAL A 121 6.99 -16.54 17.85
N LEU A 122 7.79 -15.55 17.47
CA LEU A 122 9.04 -15.77 16.72
C LEU A 122 10.18 -16.33 17.60
N GLY A 123 10.05 -16.25 18.93
CA GLY A 123 11.09 -16.61 19.87
C GLY A 123 12.23 -15.59 19.91
N GLU A 124 13.43 -16.09 20.19
CA GLU A 124 14.61 -15.24 20.41
C GLU A 124 15.46 -15.03 19.16
N TYR A 125 15.86 -13.77 18.94
CA TYR A 125 16.81 -13.35 17.92
C TYR A 125 17.86 -12.42 18.50
N TRP A 126 18.98 -12.33 17.80
CA TRP A 126 20.11 -11.48 18.13
C TRP A 126 20.49 -10.66 16.91
N LEU A 127 20.42 -9.34 17.03
CA LEU A 127 20.98 -8.42 16.05
C LEU A 127 22.31 -7.93 16.60
N ALA A 128 23.39 -8.02 15.82
CA ALA A 128 24.70 -7.50 16.18
C ALA A 128 25.29 -6.66 15.02
N ALA A 129 26.23 -5.78 15.36
CA ALA A 129 27.00 -4.98 14.42
C ALA A 129 28.47 -5.44 14.36
N ALA A 130 29.09 -5.33 13.19
CA ALA A 130 30.52 -5.64 13.04
C ALA A 130 31.41 -4.63 13.78
N ALA A 131 30.99 -3.36 13.82
CA ALA A 131 31.68 -2.29 14.53
C ALA A 131 31.11 -2.09 15.93
N ALA A 132 31.99 -1.75 16.89
CA ALA A 132 31.59 -1.34 18.22
C ALA A 132 31.06 0.11 18.19
N VAL A 133 29.75 0.26 17.98
CA VAL A 133 29.05 1.55 17.93
C VAL A 133 27.97 1.65 19.02
N PRO A 134 27.56 2.87 19.43
CA PRO A 134 26.48 3.03 20.40
C PRO A 134 25.18 2.35 19.94
N ILE A 135 24.50 1.70 20.88
CA ILE A 135 23.15 1.13 20.67
C ILE A 135 22.16 2.00 21.42
N LEU A 136 21.22 2.58 20.67
CA LEU A 136 20.13 3.42 21.17
C LEU A 136 18.86 2.58 21.23
N VAL A 137 18.10 2.65 22.33
CA VAL A 137 16.88 1.87 22.55
C VAL A 137 15.74 2.80 22.96
N THR A 138 14.54 2.59 22.43
CA THR A 138 13.31 3.33 22.76
C THR A 138 12.07 2.44 22.63
N GLY A 139 10.89 2.96 22.98
CA GLY A 139 9.60 2.35 22.67
C GLY A 139 9.16 2.63 21.23
N ASN A 140 8.38 1.72 20.65
CA ASN A 140 7.70 1.91 19.35
C ASN A 140 6.26 2.43 19.52
N ASP A 141 5.94 2.99 20.69
CA ASP A 141 4.66 3.62 20.98
C ASP A 141 4.52 4.97 20.28
N THR A 142 3.27 5.30 19.94
CA THR A 142 2.93 6.59 19.32
C THR A 142 3.13 7.74 20.30
N ASN A 143 3.82 8.78 19.85
CA ASN A 143 3.94 10.03 20.60
C ASN A 143 2.63 10.81 20.50
N ALA A 144 1.67 10.45 21.35
CA ALA A 144 0.34 11.02 21.41
C ALA A 144 0.34 12.51 21.78
N VAL A 145 1.29 12.95 22.61
CA VAL A 145 1.46 14.37 22.94
C VAL A 145 1.78 15.16 21.67
N ARG A 146 2.80 14.73 20.91
CA ARG A 146 3.26 15.44 19.71
C ARG A 146 2.26 15.36 18.55
N LEU A 147 1.65 14.20 18.34
CA LEU A 147 0.79 13.96 17.18
C LEU A 147 -0.65 14.38 17.39
N PHE A 148 -1.19 14.14 18.59
CA PHE A 148 -2.62 14.32 18.88
C PHE A 148 -2.89 15.41 19.92
N GLY A 149 -1.85 16.03 20.48
CA GLY A 149 -2.01 17.05 21.53
C GLY A 149 -2.49 16.46 22.86
N ALA A 150 -2.30 15.15 23.08
CA ALA A 150 -2.69 14.51 24.34
C ALA A 150 -1.91 15.11 25.53
N ASP A 151 -2.51 15.10 26.72
CA ASP A 151 -1.87 15.63 27.93
C ASP A 151 -0.58 14.88 28.31
N ARG A 152 -0.51 13.58 28.00
CA ARG A 152 0.66 12.73 28.28
C ARG A 152 0.73 11.54 27.34
N ASN A 153 1.95 11.02 27.16
CA ASN A 153 2.18 9.73 26.55
C ASN A 153 1.94 8.60 27.56
N VAL A 154 1.43 7.45 27.10
CA VAL A 154 1.31 6.24 27.93
C VAL A 154 2.70 5.69 28.24
N ALA A 155 3.55 5.59 27.22
CA ALA A 155 4.94 5.15 27.36
C ALA A 155 5.86 6.37 27.61
N PRO A 156 6.87 6.24 28.50
CA PRO A 156 7.85 7.31 28.74
C PRO A 156 8.75 7.58 27.54
N TYR A 157 9.05 6.54 26.75
CA TYR A 157 9.87 6.62 25.54
C TYR A 157 9.03 6.21 24.33
N THR A 158 9.01 7.05 23.30
CA THR A 158 8.15 6.91 22.13
C THR A 158 8.97 6.76 20.86
N LYS A 159 8.30 6.47 19.74
CA LYS A 159 8.95 6.05 18.49
C LYS A 159 9.95 7.07 17.94
N ASP A 160 9.74 8.37 18.17
CA ASP A 160 10.63 9.45 17.77
C ASP A 160 11.86 9.63 18.69
N GLY A 161 11.94 8.86 19.78
CA GLY A 161 13.00 9.01 20.79
C GLY A 161 14.44 8.91 20.26
N ILE A 162 14.71 7.99 19.33
CA ILE A 162 16.03 7.88 18.68
C ILE A 162 16.32 9.10 17.81
N ASN A 163 15.32 9.60 17.07
CA ASN A 163 15.48 10.78 16.23
C ASN A 163 15.83 12.01 17.08
N ASP A 164 15.04 12.26 18.12
CA ASP A 164 15.21 13.44 18.96
C ASP A 164 16.54 13.38 19.75
N HIS A 165 16.97 12.18 20.14
CA HIS A 165 18.29 12.00 20.77
C HIS A 165 19.44 12.35 19.81
N VAL A 166 19.38 11.89 18.56
CA VAL A 166 20.44 12.10 17.57
C VAL A 166 20.49 13.54 17.08
N VAL A 167 19.32 14.15 16.82
CA VAL A 167 19.23 15.47 16.20
C VAL A 167 19.39 16.59 17.23
N SER A 168 18.78 16.46 18.42
CA SER A 168 18.78 17.54 19.42
C SER A 168 19.50 17.19 20.72
N GLY A 169 20.04 15.98 20.87
CA GLY A 169 20.67 15.54 22.12
C GLY A 169 19.67 15.28 23.26
N ALA A 170 18.38 15.13 22.95
CA ALA A 170 17.35 14.94 23.97
C ALA A 170 17.56 13.63 24.76
N ALA A 171 17.19 13.64 26.03
CA ALA A 171 17.16 12.44 26.88
C ALA A 171 15.91 11.58 26.57
N SER A 172 15.77 11.17 25.31
CA SER A 172 14.57 10.55 24.74
C SER A 172 14.75 9.08 24.36
N VAL A 173 15.88 8.48 24.72
CA VAL A 173 16.16 7.04 24.61
C VAL A 173 16.16 6.41 26.01
N ASP A 174 15.78 5.15 26.11
CA ASP A 174 15.70 4.44 27.39
C ASP A 174 17.11 4.11 27.91
N PRO A 175 17.55 4.70 29.05
CA PRO A 175 18.90 4.48 29.58
C PRO A 175 19.10 3.06 30.13
N SER A 176 18.02 2.33 30.43
CA SER A 176 18.12 0.92 30.83
C SER A 176 18.52 0.01 29.66
N GLY A 177 18.38 0.50 28.42
CA GLY A 177 18.65 -0.28 27.22
C GLY A 177 17.57 -1.31 26.90
N VAL A 178 16.35 -1.11 27.38
CA VAL A 178 15.18 -1.98 27.15
C VAL A 178 14.12 -1.20 26.38
N GLY A 179 13.42 -1.85 25.43
CA GLY A 179 12.35 -1.20 24.67
C GLY A 179 11.75 -2.11 23.61
N THR A 180 11.17 -1.51 22.58
CA THR A 180 10.58 -2.22 21.42
C THR A 180 11.10 -1.72 20.08
N ARG A 181 12.02 -0.74 20.11
CA ARG A 181 12.79 -0.24 18.96
C ARG A 181 14.23 0.01 19.38
N ALA A 182 15.18 -0.34 18.53
CA ALA A 182 16.61 -0.08 18.74
C ALA A 182 17.32 0.30 17.45
N ALA A 183 18.44 1.01 17.57
CA ALA A 183 19.30 1.38 16.45
C ALA A 183 20.78 1.34 16.81
N TYR A 184 21.62 0.97 15.84
CA TYR A 184 23.07 1.10 15.93
C TYR A 184 23.50 2.45 15.35
N TRP A 185 24.17 3.29 16.13
CA TRP A 185 24.49 4.66 15.71
C TRP A 185 25.90 4.74 15.11
N TYR A 186 25.98 4.52 13.80
CA TYR A 186 27.22 4.74 13.04
C TYR A 186 27.38 6.23 12.75
N ARG A 187 28.60 6.74 12.92
CA ARG A 187 28.93 8.16 12.73
C ARG A 187 30.24 8.27 11.96
N TRP A 188 30.22 9.05 10.91
CA TRP A 188 31.41 9.47 10.18
C TRP A 188 31.43 10.99 10.18
N ASP A 189 32.46 11.58 10.79
CA ASP A 189 32.55 13.04 10.91
C ASP A 189 32.77 13.72 9.56
N ALA A 190 33.42 13.02 8.62
CA ALA A 190 33.67 13.50 7.26
C ALA A 190 33.87 12.33 6.27
N ALA A 191 32.79 11.87 5.65
CA ALA A 191 32.88 10.98 4.48
C ALA A 191 33.42 11.78 3.30
N GLN A 192 34.58 11.40 2.77
CA GLN A 192 35.27 12.11 1.69
C GLN A 192 34.50 12.02 0.36
N PRO A 193 34.70 12.96 -0.58
CA PRO A 193 34.11 12.86 -1.93
C PRO A 193 34.41 11.51 -2.59
N GLY A 194 33.37 10.84 -3.09
CA GLY A 194 33.47 9.51 -3.70
C GLY A 194 33.72 8.36 -2.71
N GLN A 195 33.89 8.63 -1.41
CA GLN A 195 34.08 7.58 -0.41
C GLN A 195 32.76 6.85 -0.16
N THR A 196 32.84 5.52 -0.17
CA THR A 196 31.77 4.65 0.36
C THR A 196 32.11 4.21 1.77
N VAL A 197 31.24 4.54 2.72
CA VAL A 197 31.30 4.03 4.09
C VAL A 197 30.30 2.88 4.27
N THR A 198 30.62 1.92 5.12
CA THR A 198 29.83 0.68 5.25
C THR A 198 29.47 0.39 6.70
N ALA A 199 28.21 -0.01 6.93
CA ALA A 199 27.75 -0.65 8.16
C ALA A 199 27.36 -2.11 7.87
N GLN A 200 27.82 -3.03 8.72
CA GLN A 200 27.51 -4.46 8.60
C GLN A 200 26.81 -4.93 9.87
N LEU A 201 25.70 -5.65 9.70
CA LEU A 201 24.91 -6.20 10.79
C LEU A 201 24.51 -7.64 10.48
N ARG A 202 24.20 -8.41 11.53
CA ARG A 202 23.70 -9.78 11.38
C ARG A 202 22.57 -10.03 12.35
N LEU A 203 21.43 -10.48 11.82
CA LEU A 203 20.27 -10.93 12.60
C LEU A 203 20.25 -12.46 12.60
N THR A 204 20.29 -13.10 13.76
CA THR A 204 20.33 -14.56 13.84
C THR A 204 19.70 -15.09 15.12
N ARG A 205 19.11 -16.28 15.09
CA ARG A 205 18.73 -17.00 16.32
C ARG A 205 19.91 -17.63 17.03
N HIS A 206 20.99 -17.89 16.30
CA HIS A 206 22.16 -18.59 16.84
C HIS A 206 23.10 -17.61 17.52
N ARG A 207 22.98 -17.49 18.84
CA ARG A 207 23.86 -16.63 19.66
C ARG A 207 25.36 -16.90 19.44
N SER A 208 25.77 -18.11 19.04
CA SER A 208 27.17 -18.40 18.70
C SER A 208 27.66 -17.73 17.41
N ARG A 209 26.75 -17.28 16.54
CA ARG A 209 27.05 -16.74 15.20
C ARG A 209 26.83 -15.23 15.07
N TRP A 210 26.22 -14.59 16.06
CA TRP A 210 25.86 -13.16 15.99
C TRP A 210 27.06 -12.23 15.73
N THR A 211 28.24 -12.55 16.26
CA THR A 211 29.49 -11.80 16.06
C THR A 211 30.35 -12.37 14.93
N SER A 212 29.88 -13.38 14.20
CA SER A 212 30.61 -13.95 13.07
C SER A 212 30.52 -13.03 11.85
N PHE A 213 31.38 -12.02 11.85
CA PHE A 213 31.70 -11.16 10.71
C PHE A 213 33.00 -11.62 10.04
N GLY A 214 33.29 -11.16 8.81
CA GLY A 214 34.49 -11.55 8.05
C GLY A 214 34.19 -12.48 6.87
N PRO A 215 35.11 -13.42 6.50
CA PRO A 215 35.01 -14.15 5.22
C PRO A 215 33.69 -14.90 4.99
N GLY A 216 33.12 -15.53 6.01
CA GLY A 216 31.83 -16.24 5.89
C GLY A 216 30.64 -15.30 5.66
N PHE A 217 30.71 -14.07 6.17
CA PHE A 217 29.70 -13.03 5.94
C PHE A 217 29.77 -12.54 4.48
N GLU A 218 30.98 -12.22 4.01
CA GLU A 218 31.26 -11.80 2.64
C GLU A 218 30.85 -12.89 1.63
N GLU A 219 31.19 -14.14 1.92
CA GLU A 219 30.85 -15.28 1.08
C GLU A 219 29.33 -15.49 0.98
N THR A 220 28.60 -15.27 2.09
CA THR A 220 27.13 -15.34 2.09
C THR A 220 26.54 -14.29 1.16
N LEU A 221 27.01 -13.04 1.25
CA LEU A 221 26.55 -11.96 0.36
C LEU A 221 26.85 -12.26 -1.10
N ARG A 222 28.10 -12.63 -1.42
CA ARG A 222 28.53 -12.96 -2.79
C ARG A 222 27.73 -14.13 -3.38
N ARG A 223 27.49 -15.18 -2.58
CA ARG A 223 26.71 -16.34 -3.01
C ARG A 223 25.26 -15.97 -3.29
N ARG A 224 24.60 -15.19 -2.42
CA ARG A 224 23.21 -14.76 -2.61
C ARG A 224 23.07 -13.81 -3.82
N GLU A 225 24.04 -12.94 -4.05
CA GLU A 225 24.10 -12.08 -5.24
C GLU A 225 24.24 -12.91 -6.53
N ALA A 226 25.13 -13.92 -6.54
CA ALA A 226 25.29 -14.82 -7.67
C ALA A 226 24.02 -15.64 -7.97
N GLU A 227 23.36 -16.18 -6.93
CA GLU A 227 22.10 -16.90 -7.08
C GLU A 227 20.97 -16.01 -7.61
N ALA A 228 20.89 -14.76 -7.15
CA ALA A 228 19.93 -13.79 -7.68
C ALA A 228 20.23 -13.45 -9.14
N ALA A 229 21.49 -13.25 -9.51
CA ALA A 229 21.90 -13.00 -10.88
C ALA A 229 21.57 -14.18 -11.80
N GLU A 230 21.86 -15.42 -11.37
CA GLU A 230 21.54 -16.65 -12.09
C GLU A 230 20.03 -16.79 -12.31
N PHE A 231 19.23 -16.58 -11.26
CA PHE A 231 17.77 -16.60 -11.33
C PHE A 231 17.24 -15.62 -12.39
N TYR A 232 17.69 -14.37 -12.36
CA TYR A 232 17.24 -13.37 -13.33
C TYR A 232 17.81 -13.60 -14.75
N ALA A 233 19.01 -14.17 -14.88
CA ALA A 233 19.54 -14.53 -16.19
C ALA A 233 18.68 -15.60 -16.90
N GLY A 234 18.06 -16.52 -16.13
CA GLY A 234 17.10 -17.48 -16.67
C GLY A 234 15.75 -16.89 -17.08
N LEU A 235 15.35 -15.76 -16.49
CA LEU A 235 14.06 -15.10 -16.76
C LEU A 235 14.12 -14.01 -17.84
N LEU A 236 15.25 -13.31 -17.94
CA LEU A 236 15.38 -12.11 -18.77
C LEU A 236 15.95 -12.43 -20.16
N PRO A 237 15.35 -11.91 -21.25
CA PRO A 237 15.93 -12.05 -22.58
C PRO A 237 17.38 -11.55 -22.65
N GLY A 238 18.24 -12.29 -23.36
CA GLY A 238 19.63 -11.90 -23.59
C GLY A 238 19.81 -10.59 -24.35
N SER A 239 18.78 -10.12 -25.05
CA SER A 239 18.79 -8.88 -25.84
C SER A 239 18.61 -7.59 -25.03
N LEU A 240 18.27 -7.67 -23.75
CA LEU A 240 18.05 -6.47 -22.92
C LEU A 240 19.37 -5.73 -22.65
N THR A 241 19.31 -4.41 -22.72
CA THR A 241 20.35 -3.52 -22.21
C THR A 241 20.43 -3.62 -20.68
N GLU A 242 21.54 -3.16 -20.09
CA GLU A 242 21.73 -3.19 -18.64
C GLU A 242 20.63 -2.41 -17.89
N THR A 243 20.27 -1.22 -18.39
CA THR A 243 19.18 -0.43 -17.82
C THR A 243 17.85 -1.16 -17.87
N GLU A 244 17.53 -1.83 -18.99
CA GLU A 244 16.31 -2.62 -19.12
C GLU A 244 16.30 -3.83 -18.18
N ARG A 245 17.46 -4.48 -17.95
CA ARG A 245 17.57 -5.56 -16.97
C ARG A 245 17.28 -5.06 -15.55
N VAL A 246 17.86 -3.93 -15.15
CA VAL A 246 17.60 -3.32 -13.84
C VAL A 246 16.11 -3.00 -13.67
N VAL A 247 15.47 -2.40 -14.68
CA VAL A 247 14.03 -2.11 -14.64
C VAL A 247 13.21 -3.40 -14.58
N ALA A 248 13.55 -4.40 -15.40
CA ALA A 248 12.83 -5.66 -15.44
C ALA A 248 12.92 -6.39 -14.09
N ARG A 249 14.10 -6.45 -13.45
CA ARG A 249 14.28 -7.05 -12.11
C ARG A 249 13.42 -6.40 -11.02
N ARG A 250 13.04 -5.14 -11.17
CA ARG A 250 12.13 -4.43 -10.25
C ARG A 250 10.65 -4.79 -10.44
N GLY A 251 10.30 -5.61 -11.44
CA GLY A 251 8.92 -5.77 -11.90
C GLY A 251 8.48 -7.21 -12.24
N PHE A 252 8.88 -8.22 -11.44
CA PHE A 252 8.39 -9.59 -11.63
C PHE A 252 7.47 -10.06 -10.50
N GLY A 253 6.22 -10.40 -10.86
CA GLY A 253 5.38 -11.29 -10.08
C GLY A 253 3.89 -10.96 -10.15
N ASP A 254 3.50 -9.95 -9.39
CA ASP A 254 2.10 -9.72 -9.07
C ASP A 254 1.46 -8.58 -9.86
N VAL A 255 0.21 -8.81 -10.21
CA VAL A 255 -0.63 -7.86 -10.94
C VAL A 255 -1.56 -7.14 -9.98
N ASN A 256 -1.72 -5.84 -10.22
CA ASN A 256 -2.74 -5.02 -9.58
C ASN A 256 -3.90 -4.78 -10.55
N PRO A 257 -5.11 -4.46 -10.04
CA PRO A 257 -6.25 -4.10 -10.87
C PRO A 257 -5.86 -3.02 -11.91
N PRO A 258 -6.06 -3.28 -13.21
CA PRO A 258 -5.64 -2.39 -14.27
C PRO A 258 -6.64 -1.24 -14.47
N VAL A 259 -6.83 -0.42 -13.44
CA VAL A 259 -7.81 0.69 -13.45
C VAL A 259 -7.37 1.90 -14.30
N GLN A 260 -6.20 1.84 -14.95
CA GLN A 260 -5.63 2.97 -15.69
C GLN A 260 -6.51 3.41 -16.86
N ALA A 261 -7.17 2.47 -17.54
CA ALA A 261 -8.08 2.79 -18.66
C ALA A 261 -9.31 3.58 -18.17
N TRP A 262 -9.92 3.13 -17.06
CA TRP A 262 -11.03 3.83 -16.41
C TRP A 262 -10.58 5.22 -15.94
N ALA A 263 -9.45 5.32 -15.25
CA ALA A 263 -8.92 6.59 -14.73
C ALA A 263 -8.63 7.58 -15.86
N ALA A 264 -7.99 7.14 -16.95
CA ALA A 264 -7.71 7.98 -18.11
C ALA A 264 -8.99 8.52 -18.76
N LEU A 265 -10.01 7.67 -18.93
CA LEU A 265 -11.30 8.10 -19.46
C LEU A 265 -11.98 9.11 -18.52
N ARG A 266 -11.90 8.88 -17.21
CA ARG A 266 -12.49 9.78 -16.22
C ARG A 266 -11.81 11.15 -16.21
N VAL A 267 -10.48 11.19 -16.27
CA VAL A 267 -9.71 12.45 -16.41
C VAL A 267 -10.13 13.19 -17.68
N PHE A 268 -10.23 12.50 -18.82
CA PHE A 268 -10.68 13.09 -20.08
C PHE A 268 -12.10 13.68 -19.99
N GLN A 269 -13.04 12.97 -19.35
CA GLN A 269 -14.42 13.46 -19.17
C GLN A 269 -14.50 14.68 -18.25
N ILE A 270 -13.76 14.65 -17.14
CA ILE A 270 -13.71 15.76 -16.18
C ILE A 270 -13.10 17.00 -16.84
N ASP A 271 -12.00 16.83 -17.59
CA ASP A 271 -11.37 17.92 -18.33
C ASP A 271 -12.33 18.53 -19.37
N ALA A 272 -12.96 17.67 -20.18
CA ALA A 272 -13.93 18.09 -21.19
C ALA A 272 -15.11 18.88 -20.59
N ALA A 273 -15.64 18.44 -19.44
CA ALA A 273 -16.73 19.12 -18.73
C ALA A 273 -16.31 20.48 -18.19
N ARG A 274 -15.06 20.61 -17.73
CA ARG A 274 -14.53 21.84 -17.12
C ARG A 274 -14.13 22.89 -18.13
N THR A 275 -13.44 22.48 -19.19
CA THR A 275 -12.90 23.39 -20.21
C THR A 275 -13.90 23.64 -21.34
N GLY A 276 -14.96 22.81 -21.43
CA GLY A 276 -15.87 22.75 -22.57
C GLY A 276 -15.22 22.19 -23.84
N ARG A 277 -13.95 21.76 -23.78
CA ARG A 277 -13.16 21.29 -24.93
C ARG A 277 -12.49 19.96 -24.58
N PRO A 278 -12.91 18.84 -25.20
CA PRO A 278 -12.30 17.54 -24.92
C PRO A 278 -10.84 17.48 -25.38
N ASP A 279 -9.89 17.15 -24.49
CA ASP A 279 -8.48 16.92 -24.85
C ASP A 279 -8.28 15.56 -25.53
N ARG A 280 -8.52 15.55 -26.84
CA ARG A 280 -8.31 14.36 -27.69
C ARG A 280 -6.83 14.00 -27.82
N THR A 281 -5.92 14.96 -27.67
CA THR A 281 -4.48 14.72 -27.77
C THR A 281 -4.00 13.86 -26.61
N PHE A 282 -4.45 14.19 -25.39
CA PHE A 282 -4.26 13.33 -24.22
C PHE A 282 -4.81 11.92 -24.45
N LEU A 283 -6.05 11.81 -24.96
CA LEU A 283 -6.71 10.52 -25.17
C LEU A 283 -5.94 9.62 -26.17
N VAL A 284 -5.48 10.18 -27.29
CA VAL A 284 -4.67 9.44 -28.27
C VAL A 284 -3.35 8.98 -27.66
N ARG A 285 -2.67 9.85 -26.91
CA ARG A 285 -1.39 9.54 -26.27
C ARG A 285 -1.52 8.45 -25.21
N ILE A 286 -2.53 8.52 -24.36
CA ILE A 286 -2.73 7.54 -23.30
C ILE A 286 -3.21 6.20 -23.86
N PHE A 287 -4.03 6.19 -24.91
CA PHE A 287 -4.50 4.97 -25.57
C PHE A 287 -3.34 4.10 -26.08
N GLY A 288 -2.30 4.70 -26.67
CA GLY A 288 -1.09 3.97 -27.07
C GLY A 288 -0.38 3.27 -25.92
N LYS A 289 -0.33 3.89 -24.73
CA LYS A 289 0.25 3.28 -23.51
C LYS A 289 -0.65 2.17 -22.95
N LEU A 290 -1.96 2.38 -22.94
CA LEU A 290 -2.94 1.38 -22.50
C LEU A 290 -2.93 0.14 -23.40
N LEU A 291 -2.68 0.29 -24.71
CA LEU A 291 -2.48 -0.84 -25.62
C LEU A 291 -1.32 -1.75 -25.19
N LEU A 292 -0.17 -1.17 -24.85
CA LEU A 292 0.98 -1.94 -24.38
C LEU A 292 0.67 -2.72 -23.09
N ASN A 293 -0.01 -2.08 -22.15
CA ASN A 293 -0.43 -2.72 -20.90
C ASN A 293 -1.46 -3.84 -21.13
N PHE A 294 -2.45 -3.61 -21.99
CA PHE A 294 -3.43 -4.62 -22.37
C PHE A 294 -2.79 -5.83 -23.06
N SER A 295 -1.92 -5.61 -24.04
CA SER A 295 -1.20 -6.68 -24.71
C SER A 295 -0.34 -7.49 -23.74
N TRP A 296 0.25 -6.85 -22.73
CA TRP A 296 0.95 -7.58 -21.68
C TRP A 296 0.02 -8.49 -20.89
N TRP A 297 -1.17 -8.02 -20.50
CA TRP A 297 -2.16 -8.82 -19.78
C TRP A 297 -2.60 -10.05 -20.58
N VAL A 298 -2.99 -9.87 -21.84
CA VAL A 298 -3.38 -10.98 -22.72
C VAL A 298 -2.24 -11.99 -22.88
N ASN A 299 -1.00 -11.53 -23.06
CA ASN A 299 0.13 -12.43 -23.28
C ASN A 299 0.64 -13.13 -22.01
N ARG A 300 0.37 -12.60 -20.81
CA ARG A 300 0.97 -13.08 -19.55
C ARG A 300 -0.01 -13.68 -18.56
N LYS A 301 -1.29 -13.32 -18.65
CA LYS A 301 -2.32 -13.70 -17.68
C LYS A 301 -3.53 -14.39 -18.31
N ASP A 302 -3.47 -14.70 -19.60
CA ASP A 302 -4.40 -15.55 -20.34
C ASP A 302 -3.59 -16.64 -21.06
N ALA A 303 -3.03 -17.58 -20.27
CA ALA A 303 -1.97 -18.49 -20.71
C ALA A 303 -2.41 -19.46 -21.83
N ASP A 304 -3.72 -19.69 -22.00
CA ASP A 304 -4.31 -20.59 -22.98
C ASP A 304 -5.17 -19.87 -24.04
N GLY A 305 -5.30 -18.53 -23.97
CA GLY A 305 -6.11 -17.75 -24.89
C GLY A 305 -7.62 -17.93 -24.70
N SER A 306 -8.04 -18.40 -23.52
CA SER A 306 -9.45 -18.62 -23.17
C SER A 306 -10.19 -17.31 -22.84
N ASN A 307 -9.46 -16.20 -22.63
CA ASN A 307 -9.95 -14.94 -22.09
C ASN A 307 -10.45 -15.06 -20.64
N LEU A 308 -10.02 -16.10 -19.92
CA LEU A 308 -10.16 -16.23 -18.48
C LEU A 308 -8.83 -15.84 -17.85
N PHE A 309 -8.85 -14.73 -17.12
CA PHE A 309 -7.63 -14.13 -16.60
C PHE A 309 -7.31 -14.62 -15.19
N GLU A 310 -6.01 -14.63 -14.88
CA GLU A 310 -5.45 -15.05 -13.60
C GLU A 310 -4.55 -13.94 -13.04
N GLY A 311 -4.16 -13.99 -11.76
CA GLY A 311 -3.30 -12.94 -11.23
C GLY A 311 -2.90 -13.00 -9.77
N GLY A 312 -3.40 -13.97 -8.99
CA GLY A 312 -3.13 -14.06 -7.56
C GLY A 312 -3.69 -12.87 -6.80
N PHE A 313 -2.80 -12.01 -6.30
CA PHE A 313 -3.03 -10.90 -5.38
C PHE A 313 -4.16 -9.92 -5.78
N LEU A 314 -4.10 -9.34 -6.99
CA LEU A 314 -5.11 -8.44 -7.58
C LEU A 314 -5.69 -7.36 -6.65
N GLY A 315 -4.92 -6.89 -5.66
CA GLY A 315 -5.30 -5.79 -4.77
C GLY A 315 -6.48 -6.08 -3.84
N MET A 316 -6.90 -7.34 -3.73
CA MET A 316 -7.94 -7.81 -2.81
C MET A 316 -7.42 -9.01 -2.03
N ASP A 317 -6.51 -8.72 -1.12
CA ASP A 317 -5.50 -9.67 -0.60
C ASP A 317 -6.13 -10.90 0.07
N ASN A 318 -7.08 -10.68 0.99
CA ASN A 318 -7.69 -11.74 1.80
C ASN A 318 -9.18 -12.00 1.47
N ILE A 319 -9.68 -11.54 0.30
CA ILE A 319 -11.08 -11.71 -0.12
C ILE A 319 -11.50 -13.19 -0.22
N SER A 320 -10.57 -14.08 -0.52
CA SER A 320 -10.77 -15.52 -0.72
C SER A 320 -10.50 -16.34 0.55
N ALA A 321 -11.01 -17.57 0.57
CA ALA A 321 -10.80 -18.51 1.68
C ALA A 321 -9.34 -19.01 1.81
N PHE A 322 -8.52 -18.86 0.77
CA PHE A 322 -7.11 -19.28 0.71
C PHE A 322 -6.22 -18.21 0.04
N ASP A 323 -4.90 -18.35 0.18
CA ASP A 323 -3.91 -17.49 -0.48
C ASP A 323 -3.83 -17.78 -1.99
N ARG A 324 -4.37 -16.86 -2.79
CA ARG A 324 -4.42 -16.95 -4.26
C ARG A 324 -3.06 -16.77 -4.94
N SER A 325 -2.03 -16.36 -4.20
CA SER A 325 -0.66 -16.19 -4.71
C SER A 325 0.17 -17.47 -4.57
N THR A 326 -0.37 -18.49 -3.90
CA THR A 326 0.28 -19.79 -3.76
C THR A 326 -0.01 -20.69 -4.97
N ALA A 327 0.89 -21.63 -5.25
CA ALA A 327 0.67 -22.62 -6.30
C ALA A 327 -0.53 -23.50 -5.94
N VAL A 328 -1.43 -23.69 -6.90
CA VAL A 328 -2.52 -24.67 -6.78
C VAL A 328 -1.98 -26.10 -6.93
N PRO A 329 -2.69 -27.12 -6.39
CA PRO A 329 -2.30 -28.52 -6.56
C PRO A 329 -2.08 -28.92 -8.02
N ALA A 330 -1.21 -29.90 -8.26
CA ALA A 330 -0.88 -30.36 -9.60
C ALA A 330 -2.13 -30.83 -10.36
N GLY A 331 -2.35 -30.28 -11.56
CA GLY A 331 -3.53 -30.56 -12.38
C GLY A 331 -4.72 -29.62 -12.13
N CYS A 332 -4.65 -28.77 -11.10
CA CYS A 332 -5.63 -27.72 -10.85
C CYS A 332 -5.18 -26.40 -11.51
N ARG A 333 -6.16 -25.55 -11.83
CA ARG A 333 -5.96 -24.18 -12.32
C ARG A 333 -6.82 -23.24 -11.49
N LEU A 334 -6.30 -22.05 -11.18
CA LEU A 334 -7.05 -20.99 -10.51
C LEU A 334 -7.56 -20.01 -11.55
N GLU A 335 -8.87 -19.97 -11.78
CA GLU A 335 -9.52 -18.94 -12.61
C GLU A 335 -10.22 -17.92 -11.72
N GLN A 336 -9.95 -16.64 -11.97
CA GLN A 336 -10.33 -15.56 -11.07
C GLN A 336 -11.39 -14.67 -11.72
N SER A 337 -12.60 -14.67 -11.15
CA SER A 337 -13.73 -13.88 -11.65
C SER A 337 -13.44 -12.37 -11.59
N ASP A 338 -12.73 -11.91 -10.56
CA ASP A 338 -12.27 -10.53 -10.43
C ASP A 338 -11.21 -10.16 -11.47
N ALA A 339 -10.22 -11.01 -11.72
CA ALA A 339 -9.23 -10.79 -12.79
C ALA A 339 -9.89 -10.62 -14.16
N THR A 340 -10.84 -11.51 -14.47
CA THR A 340 -11.60 -11.49 -15.72
C THR A 340 -12.49 -10.24 -15.80
N SER A 341 -13.16 -9.89 -14.70
CA SER A 341 -14.00 -8.68 -14.61
C SER A 341 -13.18 -7.39 -14.76
N TRP A 342 -11.95 -7.37 -14.24
CA TRP A 342 -11.02 -6.26 -14.42
C TRP A 342 -10.63 -6.07 -15.87
N MET A 343 -10.27 -7.16 -16.56
CA MET A 343 -9.89 -7.10 -17.97
C MET A 343 -11.07 -6.77 -18.88
N ALA A 344 -12.26 -7.23 -18.55
CA ALA A 344 -13.48 -6.79 -19.21
C ALA A 344 -13.70 -5.28 -19.01
N THR A 345 -13.60 -4.77 -17.77
CA THR A 345 -13.74 -3.34 -17.47
C THR A 345 -12.70 -2.51 -18.22
N TYR A 346 -11.45 -2.99 -18.28
CA TYR A 346 -10.38 -2.37 -19.06
C TYR A 346 -10.73 -2.25 -20.54
N ALA A 347 -11.20 -3.36 -21.14
CA ALA A 347 -11.58 -3.40 -22.54
C ALA A 347 -12.79 -2.49 -22.82
N LEU A 348 -13.80 -2.51 -21.95
CA LEU A 348 -15.00 -1.67 -22.06
C LEU A 348 -14.68 -0.18 -21.93
N ALA A 349 -13.77 0.21 -21.04
CA ALA A 349 -13.33 1.60 -20.90
C ALA A 349 -12.61 2.13 -22.17
N ARG A 350 -12.11 1.24 -23.03
CA ARG A 350 -11.45 1.60 -24.30
C ARG A 350 -12.43 1.79 -25.46
N VAL A 351 -13.64 1.23 -25.36
CA VAL A 351 -14.67 1.34 -26.39
C VAL A 351 -15.66 2.42 -25.97
N THR A 352 -15.45 3.64 -26.44
CA THR A 352 -16.50 4.67 -26.39
C THR A 352 -17.14 4.75 -27.77
N SER A 353 -18.31 4.14 -27.93
CA SER A 353 -19.16 4.38 -29.09
C SER A 353 -20.54 4.82 -28.63
N ARG A 354 -21.01 5.94 -29.18
CA ARG A 354 -22.43 6.30 -29.17
C ARG A 354 -22.79 7.02 -30.46
N ARG A 355 -24.04 6.84 -30.92
CA ARG A 355 -25.06 7.85 -31.36
C ARG A 355 -26.15 7.16 -32.25
N GLU A 356 -27.37 7.65 -32.52
CA GLU A 356 -27.95 9.01 -32.50
C GLU A 356 -29.26 9.21 -31.67
N ASP A 357 -29.86 8.29 -30.89
CA ASP A 357 -30.97 7.34 -31.23
C ASP A 357 -30.64 5.83 -31.39
N GLY A 358 -29.37 5.45 -31.22
CA GLY A 358 -28.86 4.06 -31.18
C GLY A 358 -27.92 3.80 -30.00
N ALA A 359 -28.47 3.50 -28.82
CA ALA A 359 -27.66 3.16 -27.64
C ALA A 359 -27.37 1.65 -27.58
N LEU A 360 -26.09 1.28 -27.49
CA LEU A 360 -25.60 -0.07 -27.21
C LEU A 360 -24.94 -0.06 -25.83
N LEU A 361 -25.36 -0.96 -24.94
CA LEU A 361 -24.71 -1.20 -23.66
C LEU A 361 -23.85 -2.45 -23.78
N LEU A 362 -22.53 -2.27 -23.66
CA LEU A 362 -21.61 -3.37 -23.51
C LEU A 362 -21.52 -3.72 -22.03
N SER A 363 -21.94 -4.94 -21.69
CA SER A 363 -22.13 -5.39 -20.32
C SER A 363 -21.72 -6.86 -20.17
N LEU A 364 -21.18 -7.21 -19.00
CA LEU A 364 -20.98 -8.61 -18.60
C LEU A 364 -22.27 -9.28 -18.13
N LEU A 365 -23.23 -8.51 -17.64
CA LEU A 365 -24.50 -9.00 -17.12
C LEU A 365 -25.63 -8.63 -18.07
N ALA A 366 -26.35 -9.63 -18.55
CA ALA A 366 -27.63 -9.40 -19.22
C ALA A 366 -28.68 -8.92 -18.20
N GLU A 367 -29.75 -8.28 -18.68
CA GLU A 367 -30.83 -7.75 -17.84
C GLU A 367 -31.38 -8.78 -16.84
N GLY A 368 -31.62 -10.02 -17.31
CA GLY A 368 -32.13 -11.12 -16.47
C GLY A 368 -31.16 -11.57 -15.37
N GLN A 369 -29.85 -11.34 -15.54
CA GLN A 369 -28.82 -11.65 -14.53
C GLN A 369 -28.60 -10.48 -13.57
N LEU A 370 -28.77 -9.25 -14.04
CA LEU A 370 -28.54 -8.05 -13.24
C LEU A 370 -29.50 -7.96 -12.06
N ARG A 371 -30.78 -8.30 -12.25
CA ARG A 371 -31.79 -8.19 -11.18
C ARG A 371 -31.50 -9.09 -9.97
N PRO A 372 -31.22 -10.40 -10.11
CA PRO A 372 -30.81 -11.24 -8.98
C PRO A 372 -29.52 -10.78 -8.28
N VAL A 373 -28.57 -10.24 -9.04
CA VAL A 373 -27.33 -9.67 -8.45
C VAL A 373 -27.69 -8.46 -7.57
N LEU A 374 -28.53 -7.56 -8.07
CA LEU A 374 -28.94 -6.37 -7.33
C LEU A 374 -29.79 -6.71 -6.11
N GLU A 375 -30.64 -7.74 -6.17
CA GLU A 375 -31.40 -8.22 -5.01
C GLU A 375 -30.48 -8.56 -3.84
N ARG A 376 -29.35 -9.24 -4.08
CA ARG A 376 -28.35 -9.50 -3.01
C ARG A 376 -27.53 -8.27 -2.65
N LEU A 377 -27.14 -7.49 -3.65
CA LEU A 377 -26.26 -6.32 -3.47
C LEU A 377 -26.92 -5.22 -2.62
N LEU A 378 -28.24 -5.03 -2.79
CA LEU A 378 -29.03 -3.98 -2.14
C LEU A 378 -29.75 -4.49 -0.87
N ASP A 379 -29.45 -5.71 -0.42
CA ASP A 379 -29.98 -6.28 0.83
C ASP A 379 -29.09 -5.88 2.02
N GLU A 380 -29.71 -5.31 3.06
CA GLU A 380 -29.01 -4.86 4.28
C GLU A 380 -28.46 -6.00 5.14
N GLY A 381 -29.09 -7.19 5.09
CA GLY A 381 -28.61 -8.42 5.69
C GLY A 381 -27.43 -9.05 4.94
N GLU A 382 -27.14 -8.55 3.74
CA GLU A 382 -26.04 -9.00 2.89
C GLU A 382 -25.02 -7.88 2.66
N PHE A 383 -25.05 -7.24 1.50
CA PHE A 383 -24.00 -6.33 1.04
C PHE A 383 -24.27 -4.87 1.38
N LEU A 384 -25.54 -4.45 1.46
CA LEU A 384 -25.88 -3.04 1.65
C LEU A 384 -25.64 -2.60 3.10
N SER A 385 -24.71 -1.67 3.27
CA SER A 385 -24.45 -0.97 4.52
C SER A 385 -25.07 0.42 4.50
N ARG A 386 -25.21 1.04 5.68
CA ARG A 386 -25.50 2.48 5.80
C ARG A 386 -24.47 3.35 5.07
N TYR A 387 -23.26 2.84 4.87
CA TYR A 387 -22.12 3.59 4.35
C TYR A 387 -21.62 3.14 2.97
N GLY A 388 -22.33 2.23 2.30
CA GLY A 388 -21.98 1.72 0.97
C GLY A 388 -22.19 0.23 0.85
N ILE A 389 -21.48 -0.42 -0.06
CA ILE A 389 -21.46 -1.86 -0.28
C ILE A 389 -20.26 -2.47 0.44
N ARG A 390 -20.53 -3.50 1.24
CA ARG A 390 -19.53 -4.32 1.94
C ARG A 390 -18.74 -5.15 0.93
N SER A 391 -17.47 -5.40 1.20
CA SER A 391 -16.64 -6.24 0.32
C SER A 391 -16.98 -7.74 0.40
N LEU A 392 -17.63 -8.20 1.48
CA LEU A 392 -18.20 -9.54 1.64
C LEU A 392 -19.61 -9.44 2.24
N SER A 393 -20.52 -10.32 1.80
CA SER A 393 -21.89 -10.35 2.31
C SER A 393 -21.91 -10.62 3.82
N ALA A 394 -22.69 -9.82 4.56
CA ALA A 394 -22.93 -10.02 5.98
C ALA A 394 -23.70 -11.33 6.28
N ALA A 395 -24.23 -12.03 5.27
CA ALA A 395 -24.78 -13.38 5.42
C ALA A 395 -23.73 -14.38 5.95
N TYR A 396 -22.43 -14.11 5.74
CA TYR A 396 -21.32 -14.92 6.23
C TYR A 396 -20.94 -14.60 7.69
N ARG A 397 -21.75 -13.87 8.47
CA ARG A 397 -21.51 -13.65 9.91
C ARG A 397 -21.41 -14.93 10.72
N GLY A 398 -22.11 -15.99 10.29
CA GLY A 398 -22.02 -17.33 10.89
C GLY A 398 -20.82 -18.16 10.43
N GLY A 399 -19.99 -17.62 9.54
CA GLY A 399 -18.95 -18.35 8.84
C GLY A 399 -19.51 -19.29 7.77
N ALA A 400 -18.67 -19.61 6.79
CA ALA A 400 -18.89 -20.70 5.85
C ALA A 400 -17.63 -21.55 5.75
N GLN A 401 -17.80 -22.86 5.66
CA GLN A 401 -16.71 -23.79 5.39
C GLN A 401 -16.90 -24.45 4.04
N ILE A 402 -15.77 -24.65 3.36
CA ILE A 402 -15.70 -25.30 2.05
C ILE A 402 -14.59 -26.34 2.15
N ASP A 403 -14.92 -27.59 1.83
CA ASP A 403 -13.96 -28.68 1.72
C ASP A 403 -13.68 -28.96 0.24
N VAL A 404 -12.43 -28.80 -0.19
CA VAL A 404 -11.97 -29.12 -1.57
C VAL A 404 -10.77 -30.05 -1.47
N ASP A 405 -10.86 -31.23 -2.07
CA ASP A 405 -9.79 -32.24 -2.09
C ASP A 405 -9.17 -32.53 -0.70
N GLY A 406 -10.01 -32.59 0.34
CA GLY A 406 -9.59 -32.85 1.72
C GLY A 406 -8.96 -31.66 2.44
N VAL A 407 -8.92 -30.49 1.80
CA VAL A 407 -8.52 -29.22 2.44
C VAL A 407 -9.78 -28.47 2.86
N SER A 408 -9.93 -28.30 4.18
CA SER A 408 -11.01 -27.49 4.75
C SER A 408 -10.59 -26.03 4.83
N MET A 409 -11.40 -25.16 4.27
CA MET A 409 -11.18 -23.71 4.24
C MET A 409 -12.39 -22.99 4.81
N SER A 410 -12.18 -21.84 5.46
CA SER A 410 -13.27 -21.03 5.99
C SER A 410 -13.21 -19.58 5.52
N ILE A 411 -14.40 -18.99 5.41
CA ILE A 411 -14.59 -17.57 5.19
C ILE A 411 -15.62 -17.04 6.18
N ASP A 412 -15.31 -15.90 6.79
CA ASP A 412 -16.15 -15.24 7.76
C ASP A 412 -16.34 -13.79 7.35
N TYR A 413 -17.51 -13.23 7.64
CA TYR A 413 -17.70 -11.79 7.60
C TYR A 413 -16.97 -11.14 8.78
N GLU A 414 -16.00 -10.30 8.44
CA GLU A 414 -15.16 -9.54 9.34
C GLU A 414 -15.32 -8.06 9.00
N PRO A 415 -16.19 -7.31 9.70
CA PRO A 415 -16.49 -5.93 9.29
C PRO A 415 -15.34 -4.95 9.54
N ALA A 416 -14.29 -5.35 10.27
CA ALA A 416 -13.19 -4.51 10.73
C ALA A 416 -11.82 -5.05 10.24
N GLU A 417 -10.82 -5.10 11.11
CA GLU A 417 -9.55 -5.79 10.86
C GLU A 417 -9.75 -7.30 10.64
N SER A 418 -8.85 -7.91 9.86
CA SER A 418 -8.95 -9.34 9.62
C SER A 418 -8.45 -10.12 10.85
N ARG A 419 -9.13 -11.22 11.18
CA ARG A 419 -8.64 -12.16 12.20
C ARG A 419 -7.68 -13.20 11.59
N SER A 420 -7.56 -13.22 10.26
CA SER A 420 -6.64 -14.08 9.54
C SER A 420 -5.25 -13.45 9.41
N GLY A 421 -4.21 -14.28 9.51
CA GLY A 421 -2.83 -13.87 9.24
C GLY A 421 -2.49 -13.75 7.74
N LEU A 422 -3.42 -14.10 6.85
CA LEU A 422 -3.25 -13.92 5.41
C LEU A 422 -2.88 -12.45 5.11
N PHE A 423 -1.71 -12.25 4.49
CA PHE A 423 -1.18 -10.92 4.12
C PHE A 423 -1.02 -9.92 5.29
N GLY A 424 -0.77 -10.40 6.52
CA GLY A 424 -0.33 -9.55 7.64
C GLY A 424 -1.45 -8.88 8.45
N GLY A 425 -2.72 -9.22 8.19
CA GLY A 425 -3.89 -8.98 9.05
C GLY A 425 -4.42 -7.54 9.14
N ASN A 426 -3.76 -6.57 8.51
CA ASN A 426 -4.08 -5.15 8.65
C ASN A 426 -5.05 -4.59 7.63
N SER A 427 -5.09 -5.16 6.44
CA SER A 427 -6.02 -4.78 5.40
C SER A 427 -7.03 -5.90 5.27
N ASN A 428 -8.30 -5.56 5.12
CA ASN A 428 -9.35 -6.55 5.13
C ASN A 428 -10.40 -6.31 4.05
N TRP A 429 -10.60 -7.32 3.22
CA TRP A 429 -11.59 -7.39 2.17
C TRP A 429 -12.75 -8.32 2.52
N ARG A 430 -12.85 -8.83 3.76
CA ARG A 430 -13.93 -9.74 4.18
C ARG A 430 -15.12 -9.05 4.88
N GLY A 431 -15.48 -7.85 4.46
CA GLY A 431 -16.64 -7.15 5.03
C GLY A 431 -16.58 -5.62 5.00
N PRO A 432 -15.40 -4.98 5.13
CA PRO A 432 -15.33 -3.52 5.15
C PRO A 432 -15.86 -2.86 3.86
N VAL A 433 -16.22 -1.59 3.98
CA VAL A 433 -16.57 -0.73 2.85
C VAL A 433 -15.29 -0.11 2.28
N TRP A 434 -15.11 -0.31 0.98
CA TRP A 434 -13.98 0.21 0.22
C TRP A 434 -14.45 1.24 -0.80
N LEU A 435 -13.94 2.46 -0.69
CA LEU A 435 -14.34 3.58 -1.55
C LEU A 435 -14.17 3.29 -3.05
N PRO A 436 -13.04 2.70 -3.52
CA PRO A 436 -12.79 2.58 -4.96
C PRO A 436 -13.78 1.66 -5.68
N VAL A 437 -14.04 0.48 -5.09
CA VAL A 437 -14.99 -0.49 -5.64
C VAL A 437 -16.40 0.09 -5.62
N ASN A 438 -16.78 0.78 -4.55
CA ASN A 438 -18.08 1.42 -4.44
C ASN A 438 -18.28 2.54 -5.47
N VAL A 439 -17.28 3.38 -5.71
CA VAL A 439 -17.34 4.45 -6.73
C VAL A 439 -17.49 3.86 -8.13
N MET A 440 -16.70 2.83 -8.46
CA MET A 440 -16.81 2.16 -9.76
C MET A 440 -18.17 1.47 -9.93
N LEU A 441 -18.71 0.88 -8.86
CA LEU A 441 -20.03 0.26 -8.86
C LEU A 441 -21.15 1.30 -9.06
N ALA A 442 -21.13 2.41 -8.33
CA ALA A 442 -22.10 3.48 -8.50
C ALA A 442 -22.08 4.03 -9.93
N GLU A 443 -20.89 4.24 -10.51
CA GLU A 443 -20.75 4.66 -11.90
C GLU A 443 -21.31 3.61 -12.89
N ALA A 444 -21.08 2.32 -12.64
CA ALA A 444 -21.65 1.26 -13.46
C ALA A 444 -23.18 1.27 -13.39
N LEU A 445 -23.77 1.37 -12.20
CA LEU A 445 -25.22 1.43 -12.01
C LEU A 445 -25.84 2.66 -12.68
N ALA A 446 -25.19 3.82 -12.62
CA ALA A 446 -25.62 5.02 -13.33
C ALA A 446 -25.65 4.80 -14.86
N ARG A 447 -24.66 4.09 -15.42
CA ARG A 447 -24.62 3.74 -16.85
C ARG A 447 -25.73 2.76 -17.23
N TYR A 448 -25.99 1.73 -16.42
CA TYR A 448 -27.14 0.84 -16.64
C TYR A 448 -28.47 1.60 -16.55
N GLY A 449 -28.62 2.48 -15.55
CA GLY A 449 -29.83 3.29 -15.40
C GLY A 449 -30.06 4.24 -16.56
N ALA A 450 -29.01 4.88 -17.06
CA ALA A 450 -29.09 5.71 -18.27
C ALA A 450 -29.48 4.90 -19.52
N PHE A 451 -29.14 3.61 -19.57
CA PHE A 451 -29.49 2.72 -20.67
C PHE A 451 -30.92 2.18 -20.58
N PHE A 452 -31.30 1.59 -19.44
CA PHE A 452 -32.63 1.01 -19.24
C PHE A 452 -33.74 2.06 -19.03
N GLY A 453 -33.36 3.27 -18.61
CA GLY A 453 -34.27 4.36 -18.35
C GLY A 453 -35.05 4.21 -17.02
N PRO A 454 -35.88 5.21 -16.69
CA PRO A 454 -36.53 5.33 -15.38
C PRO A 454 -37.65 4.30 -15.11
N GLY A 455 -38.06 3.56 -16.13
CA GLY A 455 -39.05 2.48 -16.01
C GLY A 455 -38.47 1.20 -15.39
N TRP A 456 -37.16 0.99 -15.51
CA TRP A 456 -36.50 -0.17 -14.94
C TRP A 456 -36.12 0.09 -13.48
N ARG A 457 -36.83 -0.56 -12.56
CA ARG A 457 -36.74 -0.30 -11.12
C ARG A 457 -36.35 -1.53 -10.34
N VAL A 458 -35.68 -1.29 -9.22
CA VAL A 458 -35.28 -2.28 -8.21
C VAL A 458 -35.61 -1.76 -6.82
N ASP A 459 -35.75 -2.68 -5.88
CA ASP A 459 -36.05 -2.35 -4.49
C ASP A 459 -34.79 -1.86 -3.77
N LEU A 460 -34.89 -0.76 -3.03
CA LEU A 460 -33.80 -0.21 -2.23
C LEU A 460 -34.30 0.32 -0.88
N PRO A 461 -33.93 -0.33 0.25
CA PRO A 461 -33.27 -1.66 0.33
C PRO A 461 -34.08 -2.81 -0.27
N THR A 462 -33.44 -3.91 -0.62
CA THR A 462 -34.14 -5.13 -1.03
C THR A 462 -35.16 -5.56 0.02
N GLY A 463 -36.41 -5.80 -0.41
CA GLY A 463 -37.52 -6.18 0.47
C GLY A 463 -38.26 -5.00 1.11
N SER A 464 -37.86 -3.75 0.83
CA SER A 464 -38.52 -2.55 1.37
C SER A 464 -39.80 -2.15 0.63
N GLY A 465 -39.98 -2.61 -0.60
CA GLY A 465 -41.04 -2.16 -1.51
C GLY A 465 -40.79 -0.78 -2.14
N ASN A 466 -39.68 -0.12 -1.83
CA ASN A 466 -39.29 1.17 -2.39
C ASN A 466 -38.59 0.98 -3.75
N LEU A 467 -39.38 0.95 -4.82
CA LEU A 467 -38.89 0.72 -6.18
C LEU A 467 -38.26 1.99 -6.78
N MET A 468 -36.94 1.99 -6.90
CA MET A 468 -36.14 3.10 -7.40
C MET A 468 -35.51 2.80 -8.78
N PRO A 469 -35.44 3.78 -9.70
CA PRO A 469 -34.62 3.70 -10.90
C PRO A 469 -33.14 3.50 -10.54
N LEU A 470 -32.39 2.79 -11.40
CA LEU A 470 -30.97 2.55 -11.16
C LEU A 470 -30.10 3.81 -11.03
N THR A 471 -30.48 4.91 -11.67
CA THR A 471 -29.79 6.19 -11.49
C THR A 471 -29.92 6.70 -10.06
N GLU A 472 -31.11 6.57 -9.46
CA GLU A 472 -31.34 6.99 -8.08
C GLU A 472 -30.68 6.02 -7.07
N VAL A 473 -30.59 4.73 -7.41
CA VAL A 473 -29.82 3.74 -6.63
C VAL A 473 -28.33 4.11 -6.61
N ALA A 474 -27.77 4.48 -7.77
CA ALA A 474 -26.37 4.92 -7.85
C ALA A 474 -26.12 6.17 -6.97
N GLU A 475 -27.01 7.17 -7.08
CA GLU A 475 -26.94 8.38 -6.24
C GLU A 475 -27.07 8.06 -4.74
N ASP A 476 -27.89 7.07 -4.38
CA ASP A 476 -28.02 6.63 -2.99
C ASP A 476 -26.72 6.04 -2.44
N LEU A 477 -26.09 5.15 -3.19
CA LEU A 477 -24.77 4.60 -2.83
C LEU A 477 -23.73 5.72 -2.69
N GLU A 478 -23.70 6.69 -3.60
CA GLU A 478 -22.81 7.84 -3.46
C GLU A 478 -23.10 8.66 -2.20
N ARG A 479 -24.37 8.91 -1.87
CA ARG A 479 -24.76 9.62 -0.63
C ARG A 479 -24.29 8.86 0.61
N ARG A 480 -24.39 7.52 0.62
CA ARG A 480 -23.90 6.67 1.72
C ARG A 480 -22.39 6.78 1.90
N LEU A 481 -21.62 6.79 0.80
CA LEU A 481 -20.17 6.98 0.85
C LEU A 481 -19.80 8.38 1.35
N VAL A 482 -20.50 9.42 0.88
CA VAL A 482 -20.30 10.80 1.34
C VAL A 482 -20.61 10.94 2.83
N ALA A 483 -21.62 10.23 3.33
CA ALA A 483 -22.03 10.28 4.74
C ALA A 483 -20.92 9.85 5.72
N LEU A 484 -19.92 9.07 5.28
CA LEU A 484 -18.73 8.77 6.08
C LEU A 484 -17.96 10.02 6.51
N PHE A 485 -18.03 11.11 5.72
CA PHE A 485 -17.22 12.31 5.90
C PHE A 485 -18.02 13.51 6.40
N LEU A 486 -19.34 13.35 6.54
CA LEU A 486 -20.22 14.38 7.06
C LEU A 486 -20.32 14.26 8.58
N PRO A 487 -20.23 15.37 9.33
CA PRO A 487 -20.46 15.33 10.76
C PRO A 487 -21.93 14.98 11.05
N ASP A 488 -22.14 14.13 12.05
CA ASP A 488 -23.45 13.90 12.66
C ASP A 488 -23.85 15.07 13.58
N LEU A 489 -24.97 14.89 14.29
CA LEU A 489 -25.50 15.91 15.21
C LEU A 489 -24.54 16.24 16.36
N ASP A 490 -23.64 15.32 16.71
CA ASP A 490 -22.64 15.47 17.75
C ASP A 490 -21.29 15.98 17.20
N GLY A 491 -21.21 16.26 15.89
CA GLY A 491 -20.01 16.72 15.22
C GLY A 491 -19.01 15.62 14.86
N HIS A 492 -19.38 14.35 15.05
CA HIS A 492 -18.52 13.20 14.73
C HIS A 492 -18.72 12.77 13.28
N ARG A 493 -17.64 12.45 12.58
CA ARG A 493 -17.73 11.82 11.26
C ARG A 493 -17.64 10.30 11.45
N PRO A 494 -18.57 9.51 10.89
CA PRO A 494 -18.51 8.06 11.00
C PRO A 494 -17.18 7.48 10.50
N GLY A 495 -16.60 8.07 9.46
CA GLY A 495 -15.34 7.64 8.83
C GLY A 495 -14.07 7.97 9.60
N ASP A 496 -14.14 8.68 10.73
CA ASP A 496 -12.95 9.00 11.51
C ASP A 496 -12.44 7.75 12.29
N PRO A 497 -11.10 7.55 12.39
CA PRO A 497 -10.51 6.52 13.24
C PRO A 497 -10.90 6.67 14.72
N ARG A 498 -10.81 5.58 15.47
CA ARG A 498 -11.12 5.56 16.91
C ARG A 498 -10.30 6.57 17.71
N ASP A 499 -9.07 6.76 17.29
CA ASP A 499 -8.02 7.54 17.95
C ASP A 499 -7.83 8.92 17.31
N VAL A 500 -8.79 9.38 16.49
CA VAL A 500 -8.78 10.75 16.00
C VAL A 500 -8.76 11.73 17.16
N GLY A 501 -7.88 12.74 17.08
CA GLY A 501 -7.82 13.78 18.10
C GLY A 501 -9.08 14.64 18.13
N THR A 502 -9.24 15.42 19.20
CA THR A 502 -10.34 16.40 19.34
C THR A 502 -9.83 17.83 19.17
N GLY A 503 -10.72 18.76 18.81
CA GLY A 503 -10.41 20.19 18.70
C GLY A 503 -10.36 20.74 17.27
N PRO A 504 -10.05 22.04 17.10
CA PRO A 504 -10.29 22.76 15.85
C PRO A 504 -9.61 22.17 14.61
N LEU A 505 -8.40 21.61 14.78
CA LEU A 505 -7.67 20.96 13.68
C LEU A 505 -8.44 19.75 13.13
N TRP A 506 -8.90 18.87 14.01
CA TRP A 506 -9.56 17.62 13.66
C TRP A 506 -11.02 17.86 13.24
N SER A 507 -11.70 18.81 13.87
CA SER A 507 -13.02 19.25 13.43
C SER A 507 -12.98 19.86 12.03
N ALA A 508 -11.94 20.61 11.67
CA ALA A 508 -11.82 21.23 10.34
C ALA A 508 -11.40 20.26 9.23
N HIS A 509 -10.68 19.18 9.55
CA HIS A 509 -10.08 18.31 8.55
C HIS A 509 -10.62 16.87 8.62
N PRO A 510 -11.31 16.37 7.59
CA PRO A 510 -11.69 14.96 7.53
C PRO A 510 -10.44 14.07 7.48
N THR A 511 -10.51 12.93 8.14
CA THR A 511 -9.49 11.90 8.02
C THR A 511 -9.78 11.02 6.81
N PHE A 512 -8.73 10.49 6.19
CA PHE A 512 -8.83 9.58 5.06
C PHE A 512 -8.31 8.22 5.50
N SER A 513 -9.21 7.29 5.78
CA SER A 513 -8.87 5.92 6.17
C SER A 513 -8.73 5.02 4.95
N GLU A 514 -7.98 3.92 5.09
CA GLU A 514 -7.77 2.92 4.03
C GLU A 514 -9.10 2.30 3.59
N TYR A 515 -9.90 1.91 4.57
CA TYR A 515 -11.24 1.35 4.42
C TYR A 515 -12.10 1.68 5.65
N PHE A 516 -13.37 1.30 5.61
CA PHE A 516 -14.35 1.66 6.64
C PHE A 516 -15.07 0.43 7.17
N HIS A 517 -15.35 0.41 8.46
CA HIS A 517 -16.04 -0.70 9.10
C HIS A 517 -17.38 -0.98 8.42
N GLY A 518 -17.62 -2.24 8.03
CA GLY A 518 -18.78 -2.63 7.20
C GLY A 518 -20.14 -2.27 7.81
N ASP A 519 -20.23 -2.22 9.15
CA ASP A 519 -21.47 -1.91 9.87
C ASP A 519 -21.55 -0.49 10.46
N THR A 520 -20.46 0.04 11.00
CA THR A 520 -20.46 1.30 11.77
C THR A 520 -19.91 2.49 10.98
N GLY A 521 -19.20 2.23 9.87
CA GLY A 521 -18.54 3.26 9.07
C GLY A 521 -17.20 3.73 9.62
N GLN A 522 -16.77 3.24 10.80
CA GLN A 522 -15.52 3.63 11.44
C GLN A 522 -14.32 3.57 10.49
N GLY A 523 -13.47 4.59 10.48
CA GLY A 523 -12.23 4.59 9.73
C GLY A 523 -11.23 3.56 10.25
N LEU A 524 -10.70 2.72 9.36
CA LEU A 524 -9.79 1.61 9.69
C LEU A 524 -8.57 1.56 8.73
N GLY A 525 -7.59 0.74 9.09
CA GLY A 525 -6.35 0.60 8.33
C GLY A 525 -5.47 1.85 8.45
N ALA A 526 -4.69 2.15 7.42
CA ALA A 526 -3.86 3.35 7.40
C ALA A 526 -4.70 4.64 7.43
N SER A 527 -4.39 5.54 8.38
CA SER A 527 -4.97 6.89 8.42
C SER A 527 -4.19 7.87 7.54
N HIS A 528 -4.90 8.91 7.04
CA HIS A 528 -4.40 9.91 6.09
C HIS A 528 -3.99 9.34 4.72
N GLN A 529 -4.68 8.30 4.27
CA GLN A 529 -4.53 7.75 2.93
C GLN A 529 -5.25 8.62 1.90
N THR A 530 -4.57 9.67 1.45
CA THR A 530 -5.05 10.57 0.38
C THR A 530 -4.99 9.95 -1.02
N GLY A 531 -4.73 8.64 -1.12
CA GLY A 531 -4.77 7.90 -2.37
C GLY A 531 -6.20 7.70 -2.86
N TRP A 532 -6.77 6.54 -2.59
CA TRP A 532 -8.05 6.15 -3.19
C TRP A 532 -9.28 6.67 -2.44
N THR A 533 -9.15 6.97 -1.15
CA THR A 533 -10.26 7.55 -0.34
C THR A 533 -10.54 9.01 -0.73
N ALA A 534 -9.58 9.67 -1.39
CA ALA A 534 -9.78 11.00 -1.97
C ALA A 534 -10.83 11.03 -3.08
N LEU A 535 -11.29 9.88 -3.60
CA LEU A 535 -12.39 9.80 -4.56
C LEU A 535 -13.70 10.41 -4.06
N VAL A 536 -13.89 10.55 -2.73
CA VAL A 536 -15.04 11.30 -2.18
C VAL A 536 -15.09 12.74 -2.70
N ALA A 537 -13.95 13.37 -2.97
CA ALA A 537 -13.92 14.71 -3.53
C ALA A 537 -14.55 14.75 -4.93
N ALA A 538 -14.39 13.68 -5.72
CA ALA A 538 -15.08 13.57 -7.01
C ALA A 538 -16.60 13.48 -6.79
N LEU A 539 -17.06 12.62 -5.87
CA LEU A 539 -18.49 12.47 -5.54
C LEU A 539 -19.14 13.80 -5.08
N LEU A 540 -18.37 14.65 -4.39
CA LEU A 540 -18.85 15.96 -3.92
C LEU A 540 -18.84 17.04 -5.00
N THR A 541 -17.96 16.95 -6.00
CA THR A 541 -17.73 18.02 -6.99
C THR A 541 -18.35 17.75 -8.36
N THR A 542 -18.78 16.51 -8.63
CA THR A 542 -19.44 16.14 -9.89
C THR A 542 -20.95 16.01 -9.77
N ARG A 543 -21.53 16.47 -8.66
CA ARG A 543 -22.98 16.66 -8.49
C ARG A 543 -23.45 17.98 -9.07
#